data_AF-A0A959JSN5-F1
#
_entry.id   AF-A0A959JSN5-F1
#
_cell.length_a   1.000
_cell.length_b   1.000
_cell.length_c   1.000
_cell.angle_alpha   90.00
_cell.angle_beta   90.00
_cell.angle_gamma   90.00
#
_symmetry.space_group_name_H-M   'P 1'
#
loop_
_entity.id
_entity.type
_entity.pdbx_description
1 polymer ?
#
loop_
_entity_poly.entity_id
_entity_poly.type
_entity_poly.pdbx_seq_one_letter_code
_entity_poly.pdbx_strand_id
1 'polypeptide(L)'
;HTILRNFPVLGHMRYLLEMIGPEIHQYFVESNTDGKPIDRNHRAYIYERAKLENQTHPFGTELDVNEENFMWMQHSIYPAPVREHAPRVLMGGPNCTKPYEASLFNISAMSFGSLSKNAIKALNLGAKAGNFYHNTGEGGISPYHQNGGDLVFEIGTGYFGCRSEDGNFSPEIFKEKAALSQVKMIEIKISQGAKPGHGGVLPAAKNNKEIASIRGVKPHTTVLSPPHHKVFSDPVGLLNFIQQLRELSGGKPIGFKLAIGSKKEFTDICEAMVSTGIKPDFITVDGAEGGTGAAPIDFSNYVGMPWEDALIFVTNTLRGYDLKKDIRVITATKIITAFDIFKALCIGADICNSARGMMMALGCIQALKCDTNKCPTGVATNNPQLMRGLVVQDKWKRVKNYQERTLKDFTELFAAAGCTDLNQLNRSYIYKKLNNEIRSYEEIYPTPAAGSYL
;
A
#
# COMPACT_ATOMS: atom_id res chain seq x y z
N HIS A 1 -23.67 24.63 23.74
CA HIS A 1 -23.00 25.41 22.68
C HIS A 1 -23.37 26.88 22.80
N THR A 2 -22.38 27.78 22.90
CA THR A 2 -22.56 29.24 23.02
C THR A 2 -23.42 29.82 21.88
N ILE A 3 -23.26 29.30 20.66
CA ILE A 3 -24.01 29.77 19.48
C ILE A 3 -25.50 29.40 19.57
N LEU A 4 -25.86 28.17 20.00
CA LEU A 4 -27.26 27.75 20.15
C LEU A 4 -28.02 28.55 21.21
N ARG A 5 -27.31 29.08 22.21
CA ARG A 5 -27.91 29.91 23.28
C ARG A 5 -28.20 31.33 22.81
N ASN A 6 -27.28 31.92 22.03
CA ASN A 6 -27.42 33.30 21.56
C ASN A 6 -28.25 33.42 20.28
N PHE A 7 -28.17 32.41 19.40
CA PHE A 7 -28.84 32.37 18.10
C PHE A 7 -29.39 30.96 17.83
N PRO A 8 -30.52 30.57 18.43
CA PRO A 8 -31.00 29.19 18.35
C PRO A 8 -31.24 28.73 16.90
N VAL A 9 -31.93 29.54 16.09
CA VAL A 9 -32.22 29.20 14.68
C VAL A 9 -30.96 29.14 13.82
N LEU A 10 -30.16 30.22 13.81
CA LEU A 10 -28.93 30.29 13.02
C LEU A 10 -27.88 29.28 13.49
N GLY A 11 -27.85 28.98 14.79
CA GLY A 11 -26.97 27.97 15.36
C GLY A 11 -27.32 26.57 14.88
N HIS A 12 -28.61 26.19 14.89
CA HIS A 12 -29.04 24.90 14.34
C HIS A 12 -28.73 24.78 12.83
N MET A 13 -28.99 25.85 12.07
CA MET A 13 -28.66 25.89 10.64
C MET A 13 -27.15 25.76 10.40
N ARG A 14 -26.32 26.47 11.19
CA ARG A 14 -24.86 26.37 11.12
C ARG A 14 -24.38 24.93 11.34
N TYR A 15 -24.81 24.27 12.41
CA TYR A 15 -24.36 22.91 12.69
C TYR A 15 -24.87 21.88 11.67
N LEU A 16 -26.05 22.11 11.06
CA LEU A 16 -26.50 21.32 9.92
C LEU A 16 -25.58 21.49 8.71
N LEU A 17 -25.22 22.73 8.36
CA LEU A 17 -24.32 23.02 7.24
C LEU A 17 -22.89 22.53 7.49
N GLU A 18 -22.37 22.67 8.71
CA GLU A 18 -21.06 22.11 9.10
C GLU A 18 -21.06 20.57 8.98
N MET A 19 -22.19 19.91 9.22
CA MET A 19 -22.31 18.45 9.12
C MET A 19 -22.22 17.93 7.69
N ILE A 20 -22.79 18.64 6.71
CA ILE A 20 -22.82 18.25 5.28
C ILE A 20 -21.78 19.00 4.43
N GLY A 21 -21.11 19.99 5.01
CA GLY A 21 -20.14 20.85 4.34
C GLY A 21 -19.01 20.10 3.64
N PRO A 22 -18.37 19.10 4.27
CA PRO A 22 -17.32 18.31 3.62
C PRO A 22 -17.81 17.62 2.34
N GLU A 23 -19.00 17.03 2.36
CA GLU A 23 -19.61 16.39 1.19
C GLU A 23 -19.96 17.42 0.10
N ILE A 24 -20.51 18.58 0.46
CA ILE A 24 -20.77 19.66 -0.51
C ILE A 24 -19.47 20.10 -1.19
N HIS A 25 -18.41 20.30 -0.41
CA HIS A 25 -17.11 20.69 -0.94
C HIS A 25 -16.59 19.65 -1.94
N GLN A 26 -16.61 18.37 -1.56
CA GLN A 26 -16.09 17.28 -2.40
C GLN A 26 -16.85 17.11 -3.72
N TYR A 27 -18.17 17.31 -3.75
CA TYR A 27 -19.00 17.02 -4.93
C TYR A 27 -19.28 18.23 -5.82
N PHE A 28 -19.34 19.44 -5.25
CA PHE A 28 -19.77 20.63 -5.97
C PHE A 28 -18.74 21.75 -6.03
N VAL A 29 -17.67 21.71 -5.21
CA VAL A 29 -16.68 22.80 -5.13
C VAL A 29 -15.30 22.36 -5.63
N GLU A 30 -14.83 21.17 -5.25
CA GLU A 30 -13.54 20.62 -5.70
C GLU A 30 -13.46 20.59 -7.23
N SER A 31 -12.32 21.00 -7.77
CA SER A 31 -12.05 20.83 -9.19
C SER A 31 -11.67 19.36 -9.47
N ASN A 32 -11.48 19.07 -10.76
CA ASN A 32 -11.11 17.74 -11.19
C ASN A 32 -9.70 17.32 -10.73
N THR A 33 -8.82 18.29 -10.45
CA THR A 33 -7.36 18.08 -10.27
C THR A 33 -6.80 18.49 -8.90
N ASP A 34 -7.56 19.20 -8.04
CA ASP A 34 -7.04 19.75 -6.77
C ASP A 34 -7.46 19.03 -5.48
N GLY A 35 -8.48 18.18 -5.54
CA GLY A 35 -9.07 17.53 -4.35
C GLY A 35 -8.05 16.70 -3.54
N LYS A 36 -8.19 16.73 -2.21
CA LYS A 36 -7.33 15.98 -1.27
C LYS A 36 -8.16 15.02 -0.42
N PRO A 37 -7.60 13.88 0.06
CA PRO A 37 -6.25 13.36 -0.21
C PRO A 37 -6.01 12.83 -1.64
N ILE A 38 -7.09 12.47 -2.35
CA ILE A 38 -7.12 12.06 -3.77
C ILE A 38 -8.15 12.93 -4.49
N ASP A 39 -7.79 13.48 -5.65
CA ASP A 39 -8.64 14.35 -6.48
C ASP A 39 -9.71 13.58 -7.26
N ARG A 40 -10.61 14.30 -7.90
CA ARG A 40 -11.77 13.72 -8.58
C ARG A 40 -11.37 12.90 -9.81
N ASN A 41 -10.35 13.30 -10.58
CA ASN A 41 -9.89 12.55 -11.74
C ASN A 41 -9.37 11.17 -11.33
N HIS A 42 -8.55 11.09 -10.29
CA HIS A 42 -8.08 9.80 -9.78
C HIS A 42 -9.22 8.95 -9.20
N ARG A 43 -10.18 9.56 -8.49
CA ARG A 43 -11.37 8.84 -7.99
C ARG A 43 -12.20 8.28 -9.16
N ALA A 44 -12.45 9.08 -10.19
CA ALA A 44 -13.18 8.68 -11.39
C ALA A 44 -12.45 7.55 -12.13
N TYR A 45 -11.13 7.70 -12.36
CA TYR A 45 -10.26 6.69 -12.96
C TYR A 45 -10.46 5.31 -12.32
N ILE A 46 -10.47 5.25 -10.98
CA ILE A 46 -10.66 4.01 -10.22
C ILE A 46 -12.08 3.49 -10.39
N TYR A 47 -13.10 4.34 -10.23
CA TYR A 47 -14.50 3.91 -10.27
C TYR A 47 -14.92 3.39 -11.64
N GLU A 48 -14.50 4.06 -12.71
CA GLU A 48 -14.80 3.68 -14.10
C GLU A 48 -14.20 2.31 -14.42
N ARG A 49 -12.91 2.10 -14.12
CA ARG A 49 -12.24 0.79 -14.30
C ARG A 49 -12.86 -0.31 -13.46
N ALA A 50 -13.18 -0.01 -12.20
CA ALA A 50 -13.80 -0.98 -11.30
C ALA A 50 -15.17 -1.44 -11.81
N LYS A 51 -15.96 -0.51 -12.36
CA LYS A 51 -17.32 -0.80 -12.86
C LYS A 51 -17.36 -1.21 -14.33
N LEU A 52 -16.23 -1.14 -15.05
CA LEU A 52 -16.15 -1.31 -16.50
C LEU A 52 -16.99 -0.26 -17.26
N GLU A 53 -17.10 0.93 -16.68
CA GLU A 53 -17.70 2.12 -17.29
C GLU A 53 -16.58 2.87 -18.05
N ASN A 54 -16.93 3.52 -19.17
CA ASN A 54 -16.12 4.49 -19.94
C ASN A 54 -14.61 4.24 -20.02
N GLN A 55 -14.13 3.71 -21.15
CA GLN A 55 -12.70 3.45 -21.36
C GLN A 55 -11.93 4.65 -21.96
N THR A 56 -12.62 5.73 -22.33
CA THR A 56 -12.04 6.85 -23.08
C THR A 56 -12.31 8.17 -22.38
N HIS A 57 -11.31 9.04 -22.33
CA HIS A 57 -11.45 10.43 -21.91
C HIS A 57 -11.42 11.34 -23.15
N PRO A 58 -12.50 12.08 -23.45
CA PRO A 58 -12.56 12.94 -24.63
C PRO A 58 -11.81 14.28 -24.40
N PHE A 59 -11.59 15.02 -25.49
CA PHE A 59 -11.12 16.42 -25.53
C PHE A 59 -9.64 16.69 -25.16
N GLY A 60 -9.02 15.92 -24.26
CA GLY A 60 -7.58 16.02 -23.96
C GLY A 60 -7.27 16.12 -22.46
N THR A 61 -6.04 16.52 -22.10
CA THR A 61 -5.61 16.66 -20.70
C THR A 61 -6.19 17.91 -20.04
N GLU A 62 -6.67 17.78 -18.81
CA GLU A 62 -7.03 18.92 -17.93
C GLU A 62 -5.83 19.41 -17.09
N LEU A 63 -4.70 18.69 -17.11
CA LEU A 63 -3.49 19.07 -16.38
C LEU A 63 -2.74 20.20 -17.10
N ASP A 64 -2.14 21.11 -16.33
CA ASP A 64 -1.24 22.13 -16.87
C ASP A 64 0.13 21.50 -17.17
N VAL A 65 0.38 21.18 -18.43
CA VAL A 65 1.65 20.56 -18.87
C VAL A 65 2.88 21.46 -18.70
N ASN A 66 2.67 22.75 -18.41
CA ASN A 66 3.73 23.71 -18.14
C ASN A 66 3.99 23.92 -16.66
N GLU A 67 3.21 23.28 -15.77
CA GLU A 67 3.39 23.43 -14.34
C GLU A 67 4.76 22.88 -13.88
N GLU A 68 5.31 23.50 -12.84
CA GLU A 68 6.51 23.01 -12.20
C GLU A 68 6.26 21.61 -11.61
N ASN A 69 7.19 20.68 -11.80
CA ASN A 69 7.05 19.26 -11.48
C ASN A 69 6.09 18.45 -12.38
N PHE A 70 5.56 18.99 -13.48
CA PHE A 70 4.85 18.17 -14.46
C PHE A 70 5.74 17.01 -14.93
N MET A 71 5.15 15.82 -15.06
CA MET A 71 5.84 14.60 -15.44
C MET A 71 5.16 13.93 -16.63
N TRP A 72 5.96 13.33 -17.50
CA TRP A 72 5.46 12.48 -18.58
C TRP A 72 6.44 11.34 -18.88
N MET A 73 5.92 10.31 -19.55
CA MET A 73 6.76 9.24 -20.08
C MET A 73 7.25 9.55 -21.49
N GLN A 74 8.47 9.13 -21.80
CA GLN A 74 8.97 9.04 -23.16
C GLN A 74 8.27 7.88 -23.87
N HIS A 75 7.64 8.16 -25.02
CA HIS A 75 7.10 7.14 -25.92
C HIS A 75 8.03 6.93 -27.13
N SER A 76 7.88 5.79 -27.80
CA SER A 76 8.57 5.46 -29.05
C SER A 76 7.64 5.71 -30.24
N ILE A 77 8.17 6.28 -31.32
CA ILE A 77 7.47 6.32 -32.62
C ILE A 77 7.43 4.95 -33.31
N TYR A 78 8.19 3.99 -32.78
CA TYR A 78 8.18 2.57 -33.14
C TYR A 78 7.74 1.77 -31.90
N PRO A 79 6.44 1.78 -31.55
CA PRO A 79 5.95 1.08 -30.37
C PRO A 79 6.12 -0.44 -30.53
N ALA A 80 6.34 -1.13 -29.41
CA ALA A 80 6.38 -2.58 -29.39
C ALA A 80 4.94 -3.16 -29.49
N PRO A 81 4.79 -4.46 -29.81
CA PRO A 81 3.50 -5.12 -29.71
C PRO A 81 2.97 -5.14 -28.26
N VAL A 82 1.69 -4.82 -28.09
CA VAL A 82 1.02 -4.88 -26.78
C VAL A 82 0.91 -6.33 -26.32
N ARG A 83 1.37 -6.61 -25.10
CA ARG A 83 1.24 -7.95 -24.49
C ARG A 83 -0.20 -8.15 -24.02
N GLU A 84 -0.73 -9.35 -24.23
CA GLU A 84 -2.07 -9.71 -23.74
C GLU A 84 -2.18 -9.66 -22.21
N HIS A 85 -1.08 -10.03 -21.53
CA HIS A 85 -1.00 -10.02 -20.08
C HIS A 85 0.25 -9.28 -19.60
N ALA A 86 0.10 -8.55 -18.50
CA ALA A 86 1.24 -7.94 -17.82
C ALA A 86 2.20 -9.03 -17.33
N PRO A 87 3.52 -8.88 -17.52
CA PRO A 87 4.50 -9.81 -16.98
C PRO A 87 4.40 -9.91 -15.45
N ARG A 88 4.80 -11.05 -14.89
CA ARG A 88 4.81 -11.32 -13.46
C ARG A 88 6.23 -11.33 -12.91
N VAL A 89 6.36 -11.15 -11.60
CA VAL A 89 7.67 -11.07 -10.93
C VAL A 89 7.80 -12.19 -9.91
N LEU A 90 8.90 -12.94 -10.00
CA LEU A 90 9.24 -13.96 -9.02
C LEU A 90 9.76 -13.31 -7.73
N MET A 91 9.04 -13.54 -6.63
CA MET A 91 9.35 -13.09 -5.28
C MET A 91 10.06 -14.22 -4.52
N GLY A 92 11.26 -13.95 -4.02
CA GLY A 92 12.13 -14.93 -3.37
C GLY A 92 13.59 -14.71 -3.78
N GLY A 93 14.45 -14.46 -2.80
CA GLY A 93 15.89 -14.38 -2.99
C GLY A 93 16.55 -15.76 -3.00
N PRO A 94 17.90 -15.82 -3.03
CA PRO A 94 18.65 -17.07 -3.16
C PRO A 94 18.36 -18.13 -2.08
N ASN A 95 17.95 -17.70 -0.89
CA ASN A 95 17.68 -18.58 0.25
C ASN A 95 16.20 -19.01 0.34
N CYS A 96 15.33 -18.53 -0.56
CA CYS A 96 13.93 -18.89 -0.60
C CYS A 96 13.73 -20.22 -1.35
N THR A 97 13.01 -21.16 -0.74
CA THR A 97 12.72 -22.47 -1.35
C THR A 97 11.29 -22.60 -1.88
N LYS A 98 10.44 -21.61 -1.59
CA LYS A 98 9.04 -21.55 -2.04
C LYS A 98 8.72 -20.19 -2.66
N PRO A 99 9.37 -19.81 -3.77
CA PRO A 99 9.16 -18.51 -4.38
C PRO A 99 7.71 -18.35 -4.85
N TYR A 100 7.27 -17.10 -4.96
CA TYR A 100 5.92 -16.74 -5.34
C TYR A 100 5.91 -15.83 -6.57
N GLU A 101 5.13 -16.19 -7.59
CA GLU A 101 5.00 -15.40 -8.80
C GLU A 101 3.91 -14.32 -8.61
N ALA A 102 4.34 -13.08 -8.34
CA ALA A 102 3.46 -11.96 -8.04
C ALA A 102 3.02 -11.19 -9.30
N SER A 103 1.81 -10.63 -9.23
CA SER A 103 1.33 -9.62 -10.19
C SER A 103 2.10 -8.31 -9.99
N LEU A 104 2.19 -7.45 -11.01
CA LEU A 104 2.79 -6.10 -10.86
C LEU A 104 1.98 -5.17 -9.96
N PHE A 105 0.69 -5.46 -9.77
CA PHE A 105 -0.21 -4.61 -9.00
C PHE A 105 -1.10 -5.44 -8.06
N ASN A 106 -0.95 -5.24 -6.75
CA ASN A 106 -1.60 -6.05 -5.72
C ASN A 106 -2.26 -5.18 -4.63
N ILE A 107 -3.01 -5.84 -3.72
CA ILE A 107 -3.66 -5.16 -2.59
C ILE A 107 -2.66 -4.98 -1.45
N SER A 108 -2.44 -3.72 -1.07
CA SER A 108 -1.59 -3.34 0.06
C SER A 108 -2.22 -3.68 1.42
N ALA A 109 -1.39 -3.71 2.45
CA ALA A 109 -1.74 -4.06 3.82
C ALA A 109 -2.90 -3.23 4.40
N MET A 110 -4.01 -3.89 4.74
CA MET A 110 -5.16 -3.27 5.41
C MET A 110 -5.83 -4.22 6.39
N SER A 111 -5.77 -3.91 7.68
CA SER A 111 -6.18 -4.85 8.72
C SER A 111 -7.68 -5.08 8.83
N PHE A 112 -8.08 -6.33 9.06
CA PHE A 112 -9.40 -6.64 9.62
C PHE A 112 -9.56 -5.95 10.98
N GLY A 113 -10.70 -5.29 11.16
CA GLY A 113 -10.97 -4.38 12.28
C GLY A 113 -10.88 -2.92 11.85
N SER A 114 -9.85 -2.54 11.09
CA SER A 114 -9.85 -1.25 10.38
C SER A 114 -10.85 -1.28 9.23
N LEU A 115 -10.86 -2.37 8.47
CA LEU A 115 -11.87 -2.67 7.48
C LEU A 115 -12.90 -3.66 8.01
N SER A 116 -14.10 -3.59 7.43
CA SER A 116 -15.21 -4.49 7.72
C SER A 116 -14.94 -5.91 7.23
N LYS A 117 -15.68 -6.89 7.79
CA LYS A 117 -15.62 -8.28 7.30
C LYS A 117 -16.01 -8.42 5.82
N ASN A 118 -16.98 -7.63 5.37
CA ASN A 118 -17.43 -7.62 3.97
C ASN A 118 -16.33 -7.08 3.06
N ALA A 119 -15.61 -6.05 3.49
CA ALA A 119 -14.51 -5.47 2.74
C ALA A 119 -13.35 -6.47 2.59
N ILE A 120 -12.91 -7.07 3.69
CA ILE A 120 -11.84 -8.08 3.67
C ILE A 120 -12.21 -9.27 2.78
N LYS A 121 -13.44 -9.77 2.91
CA LYS A 121 -13.94 -10.89 2.08
C LYS A 121 -13.96 -10.54 0.60
N ALA A 122 -14.47 -9.36 0.24
CA ALA A 122 -14.54 -8.92 -1.15
C ALA A 122 -13.14 -8.68 -1.75
N LEU A 123 -12.21 -8.11 -0.99
CA LEU A 123 -10.82 -7.94 -1.39
C LEU A 123 -10.14 -9.29 -1.67
N ASN A 124 -10.29 -10.28 -0.77
CA ASN A 124 -9.69 -11.60 -0.99
C ASN A 124 -10.32 -12.37 -2.17
N LEU A 125 -11.65 -12.27 -2.35
CA LEU A 125 -12.32 -12.85 -3.52
C LEU A 125 -11.87 -12.19 -4.83
N GLY A 126 -11.66 -10.86 -4.82
CA GLY A 126 -11.12 -10.12 -5.97
C GLY A 126 -9.70 -10.58 -6.30
N ALA A 127 -8.83 -10.68 -5.29
CA ALA A 127 -7.48 -11.23 -5.40
C ALA A 127 -7.45 -12.64 -6.01
N LYS A 128 -8.31 -13.54 -5.51
CA LYS A 128 -8.47 -14.88 -6.08
C LYS A 128 -8.86 -14.84 -7.55
N ALA A 129 -9.87 -14.05 -7.89
CA ALA A 129 -10.42 -14.00 -9.24
C ALA A 129 -9.47 -13.33 -10.26
N GLY A 130 -8.58 -12.44 -9.80
CA GLY A 130 -7.60 -11.76 -10.64
C GLY A 130 -6.18 -12.30 -10.54
N ASN A 131 -5.95 -13.38 -9.77
CA ASN A 131 -4.62 -13.98 -9.57
C ASN A 131 -3.55 -12.97 -9.09
N PHE A 132 -3.89 -12.18 -8.07
CA PHE A 132 -2.98 -11.27 -7.35
C PHE A 132 -3.16 -11.44 -5.85
N TYR A 133 -2.21 -10.98 -5.02
CA TYR A 133 -2.28 -11.22 -3.58
C TYR A 133 -3.07 -10.14 -2.82
N HIS A 134 -3.53 -10.52 -1.63
CA HIS A 134 -4.07 -9.62 -0.60
C HIS A 134 -3.20 -9.62 0.64
N ASN A 135 -2.60 -8.48 0.97
CA ASN A 135 -1.88 -8.33 2.23
C ASN A 135 -2.86 -8.10 3.40
N THR A 136 -2.76 -8.94 4.44
CA THR A 136 -3.72 -8.98 5.55
C THR A 136 -3.71 -7.74 6.45
N GLY A 137 -2.64 -6.96 6.38
CA GLY A 137 -2.32 -5.94 7.37
C GLY A 137 -2.05 -6.50 8.77
N GLU A 138 -1.66 -5.60 9.67
CA GLU A 138 -1.26 -5.89 11.05
C GLU A 138 -2.31 -6.56 11.96
N GLY A 139 -3.54 -6.82 11.48
CA GLY A 139 -4.65 -7.31 12.31
C GLY A 139 -4.71 -8.82 12.50
N GLY A 140 -3.79 -9.57 11.89
CA GLY A 140 -3.81 -11.03 11.82
C GLY A 140 -4.70 -11.58 10.70
N ILE A 141 -4.62 -12.90 10.47
CA ILE A 141 -5.38 -13.60 9.45
C ILE A 141 -6.79 -13.95 9.98
N SER A 142 -7.79 -13.12 9.64
CA SER A 142 -9.19 -13.43 9.94
C SER A 142 -9.80 -14.49 8.99
N PRO A 143 -10.92 -15.14 9.36
CA PRO A 143 -11.64 -16.06 8.46
C PRO A 143 -12.07 -15.39 7.14
N TYR A 144 -12.25 -14.07 7.13
CA TYR A 144 -12.63 -13.32 5.94
C TYR A 144 -11.48 -13.18 4.92
N HIS A 145 -10.22 -13.42 5.32
CA HIS A 145 -9.10 -13.55 4.39
C HIS A 145 -9.04 -14.94 3.74
N GLN A 146 -9.71 -15.95 4.29
CA GLN A 146 -9.57 -17.34 3.87
C GLN A 146 -10.65 -17.74 2.85
N ASN A 147 -10.76 -16.99 1.75
CA ASN A 147 -11.74 -17.26 0.68
C ASN A 147 -11.07 -17.79 -0.61
N GLY A 148 -9.81 -18.25 -0.51
CA GLY A 148 -9.06 -18.87 -1.60
C GLY A 148 -8.09 -17.95 -2.34
N GLY A 149 -8.08 -16.64 -2.08
CA GLY A 149 -7.06 -15.75 -2.64
C GLY A 149 -5.74 -15.86 -1.89
N ASP A 150 -4.64 -15.58 -2.59
CA ASP A 150 -3.29 -15.60 -2.01
C ASP A 150 -3.06 -14.43 -1.06
N LEU A 151 -2.29 -14.68 -0.01
CA LEU A 151 -2.09 -13.77 1.11
C LEU A 151 -0.62 -13.42 1.32
N VAL A 152 -0.39 -12.16 1.67
CA VAL A 152 0.82 -11.73 2.39
C VAL A 152 0.43 -11.57 3.84
N PHE A 153 1.03 -12.36 4.73
CA PHE A 153 0.78 -12.25 6.16
C PHE A 153 1.67 -11.15 6.73
N GLU A 154 1.08 -9.99 7.02
CA GLU A 154 1.78 -8.87 7.65
C GLU A 154 1.80 -9.01 9.18
N ILE A 155 2.99 -8.87 9.76
CA ILE A 155 3.25 -8.89 11.20
C ILE A 155 3.62 -7.49 11.64
N GLY A 156 2.74 -6.85 12.40
CA GLY A 156 3.03 -5.58 13.07
C GLY A 156 3.63 -5.76 14.47
N THR A 157 3.99 -4.65 15.09
CA THR A 157 4.61 -4.59 16.44
C THR A 157 3.76 -5.15 17.57
N GLY A 158 2.43 -5.22 17.39
CA GLY A 158 1.50 -5.87 18.31
C GLY A 158 1.43 -7.40 18.16
N TYR A 159 2.11 -7.96 17.15
CA TYR A 159 2.14 -9.39 16.83
C TYR A 159 0.76 -10.05 16.72
N PHE A 160 -0.28 -9.29 16.35
CA PHE A 160 -1.64 -9.82 16.26
C PHE A 160 -1.70 -11.00 15.28
N GLY A 161 -2.35 -12.09 15.70
CA GLY A 161 -2.40 -13.34 14.95
C GLY A 161 -1.17 -14.26 15.11
N CYS A 162 -0.10 -13.82 15.79
CA CYS A 162 1.09 -14.61 16.11
C CYS A 162 1.75 -14.21 17.45
N ARG A 163 0.92 -13.83 18.42
CA ARG A 163 1.36 -13.36 19.74
C ARG A 163 1.04 -14.33 20.85
N SER A 164 1.90 -14.37 21.86
CA SER A 164 1.63 -14.98 23.16
C SER A 164 0.74 -14.08 24.03
N GLU A 165 0.27 -14.63 25.16
CA GLU A 165 -0.63 -13.95 26.10
C GLU A 165 -0.01 -12.66 26.68
N ASP A 166 1.31 -12.67 26.92
CA ASP A 166 2.10 -11.51 27.37
C ASP A 166 2.35 -10.45 26.26
N GLY A 167 1.87 -10.71 25.04
CA GLY A 167 2.00 -9.79 23.90
C GLY A 167 3.35 -9.84 23.18
N ASN A 168 4.18 -10.85 23.46
CA ASN A 168 5.40 -11.12 22.69
C ASN A 168 5.10 -11.98 21.46
N PHE A 169 6.09 -12.15 20.59
CA PHE A 169 6.00 -13.02 19.42
C PHE A 169 5.96 -14.49 19.84
N SER A 170 5.05 -15.28 19.27
CA SER A 170 4.98 -16.74 19.45
C SER A 170 5.40 -17.46 18.17
N PRO A 171 6.56 -18.15 18.17
CA PRO A 171 7.01 -18.98 17.05
C PRO A 171 6.02 -20.06 16.64
N GLU A 172 5.32 -20.66 17.61
CA GLU A 172 4.38 -21.76 17.40
C GLU A 172 3.14 -21.28 16.64
N ILE A 173 2.50 -20.21 17.12
CA ILE A 173 1.32 -19.63 16.47
C ILE A 173 1.72 -19.07 15.10
N PHE A 174 2.89 -18.41 15.00
CA PHE A 174 3.41 -17.96 13.71
C PHE A 174 3.54 -19.12 12.72
N LYS A 175 4.19 -20.23 13.13
CA LYS A 175 4.38 -21.42 12.28
C LYS A 175 3.04 -21.98 11.80
N GLU A 176 2.03 -22.07 12.66
CA GLU A 176 0.68 -22.50 12.27
C GLU A 176 0.04 -21.59 11.21
N LYS A 177 0.09 -20.27 11.42
CA LYS A 177 -0.49 -19.31 10.45
C LYS A 177 0.30 -19.27 9.15
N ALA A 178 1.63 -19.29 9.24
CA ALA A 178 2.51 -19.30 8.10
C ALA A 178 2.38 -20.60 7.30
N ALA A 179 2.00 -21.73 7.90
CA ALA A 179 1.79 -23.00 7.21
C ALA A 179 0.53 -23.03 6.32
N LEU A 180 -0.42 -22.09 6.49
CA LEU A 180 -1.60 -22.00 5.63
C LEU A 180 -1.20 -21.91 4.15
N SER A 181 -1.83 -22.72 3.31
CA SER A 181 -1.49 -22.84 1.88
C SER A 181 -1.70 -21.55 1.09
N GLN A 182 -2.63 -20.70 1.55
CA GLN A 182 -2.92 -19.39 0.97
C GLN A 182 -1.87 -18.33 1.33
N VAL A 183 -1.12 -18.50 2.43
CA VAL A 183 -0.05 -17.55 2.78
C VAL A 183 1.12 -17.79 1.84
N LYS A 184 1.46 -16.82 1.00
CA LYS A 184 2.53 -16.94 0.01
C LYS A 184 3.79 -16.21 0.44
N MET A 185 3.65 -15.10 1.15
CA MET A 185 4.77 -14.29 1.63
C MET A 185 4.49 -13.79 3.06
N ILE A 186 5.55 -13.45 3.79
CA ILE A 186 5.48 -12.85 5.13
C ILE A 186 6.11 -11.47 5.06
N GLU A 187 5.44 -10.47 5.62
CA GLU A 187 5.94 -9.09 5.68
C GLU A 187 6.03 -8.61 7.13
N ILE A 188 7.23 -8.24 7.56
CA ILE A 188 7.44 -7.58 8.86
C ILE A 188 7.17 -6.08 8.67
N LYS A 189 6.16 -5.54 9.34
CA LYS A 189 5.86 -4.11 9.27
C LYS A 189 6.64 -3.34 10.34
N ILE A 190 7.77 -2.77 9.94
CA ILE A 190 8.56 -1.88 10.79
C ILE A 190 7.83 -0.55 10.96
N SER A 191 7.33 0.03 9.87
CA SER A 191 6.60 1.29 9.89
C SER A 191 5.65 1.42 8.70
N GLN A 192 4.77 2.44 8.74
CA GLN A 192 3.91 2.82 7.63
C GLN A 192 3.99 4.33 7.39
N GLY A 193 3.76 4.76 6.16
CA GLY A 193 3.90 6.15 5.73
C GLY A 193 3.05 7.16 6.51
N ALA A 194 1.82 6.78 6.88
CA ALA A 194 0.89 7.69 7.56
C ALA A 194 1.25 8.00 9.02
N LYS A 195 2.09 7.17 9.65
CA LYS A 195 2.52 7.36 11.05
C LYS A 195 3.80 6.57 11.38
N PRO A 196 4.94 6.91 10.76
CA PRO A 196 6.20 6.25 11.04
C PRO A 196 6.59 6.45 12.52
N GLY A 197 7.21 5.45 13.14
CA GLY A 197 7.62 5.53 14.56
C GLY A 197 6.46 5.46 15.57
N HIS A 198 5.23 5.22 15.11
CA HIS A 198 4.07 4.99 15.97
C HIS A 198 3.42 3.64 15.67
N GLY A 199 2.92 2.96 16.70
CA GLY A 199 2.21 1.70 16.54
C GLY A 199 0.82 1.84 15.88
N GLY A 200 0.28 0.70 15.44
CA GLY A 200 -1.10 0.56 15.00
C GLY A 200 -2.11 1.03 16.05
N VAL A 201 -3.21 1.64 15.61
CA VAL A 201 -4.27 2.15 16.48
C VAL A 201 -5.59 1.60 15.97
N LEU A 202 -6.31 0.88 16.82
CA LEU A 202 -7.71 0.52 16.59
C LEU A 202 -8.57 1.13 17.71
N PRO A 203 -9.46 2.09 17.38
CA PRO A 203 -10.36 2.68 18.37
C PRO A 203 -11.24 1.64 19.07
N ALA A 204 -11.53 1.86 20.36
CA ALA A 204 -12.41 1.00 21.16
C ALA A 204 -13.76 0.71 20.47
N ALA A 205 -14.33 1.72 19.81
CA ALA A 205 -15.59 1.61 19.06
C ALA A 205 -15.57 0.56 17.94
N LYS A 206 -14.38 0.15 17.47
CA LYS A 206 -14.19 -0.84 16.41
C LYS A 206 -13.73 -2.19 16.94
N ASN A 207 -13.17 -2.26 18.15
CA ASN A 207 -12.68 -3.50 18.76
C ASN A 207 -13.81 -4.32 19.41
N ASN A 208 -14.60 -5.02 18.59
CA ASN A 208 -15.67 -5.90 19.07
C ASN A 208 -15.11 -7.26 19.55
N LYS A 209 -15.98 -8.15 20.06
CA LYS A 209 -15.59 -9.48 20.58
C LYS A 209 -14.84 -10.35 19.56
N GLU A 210 -15.25 -10.33 18.30
CA GLU A 210 -14.64 -11.11 17.23
C GLU A 210 -13.21 -10.61 16.93
N ILE A 211 -13.05 -9.30 16.76
CA ILE A 211 -11.75 -8.67 16.50
C ILE A 211 -10.81 -8.89 17.68
N ALA A 212 -11.32 -8.73 18.91
CA ALA A 212 -10.56 -8.92 20.13
C ALA A 212 -10.02 -10.35 20.25
N SER A 213 -10.85 -11.36 19.92
CA SER A 213 -10.45 -12.76 19.90
C SER A 213 -9.36 -13.04 18.85
N ILE A 214 -9.52 -12.55 17.62
CA ILE A 214 -8.51 -12.72 16.55
C ILE A 214 -7.17 -12.07 16.93
N ARG A 215 -7.23 -10.93 17.63
CA ARG A 215 -6.04 -10.16 18.05
C ARG A 215 -5.49 -10.55 19.41
N GLY A 216 -6.12 -11.46 20.16
CA GLY A 216 -5.71 -11.79 21.54
C GLY A 216 -5.71 -10.58 22.48
N VAL A 217 -6.69 -9.68 22.37
CA VAL A 217 -6.83 -8.48 23.22
C VAL A 217 -8.18 -8.46 23.93
N LYS A 218 -8.34 -7.57 24.91
CA LYS A 218 -9.63 -7.33 25.57
C LYS A 218 -10.61 -6.64 24.60
N PRO A 219 -11.89 -7.05 24.54
CA PRO A 219 -12.88 -6.36 23.71
C PRO A 219 -13.24 -4.98 24.27
N HIS A 220 -13.68 -4.09 23.38
CA HIS A 220 -14.17 -2.73 23.68
C HIS A 220 -13.14 -1.80 24.33
N THR A 221 -11.85 -2.12 24.24
CA THR A 221 -10.75 -1.23 24.60
C THR A 221 -10.06 -0.71 23.36
N THR A 222 -9.47 0.49 23.45
CA THR A 222 -8.58 0.98 22.39
C THR A 222 -7.35 0.08 22.34
N VAL A 223 -7.00 -0.37 21.13
CA VAL A 223 -5.82 -1.19 20.90
C VAL A 223 -4.71 -0.29 20.41
N LEU A 224 -3.65 -0.17 21.20
CA LEU A 224 -2.42 0.54 20.86
C LEU A 224 -1.31 -0.48 20.72
N SER A 225 -0.69 -0.54 19.54
CA SER A 225 0.49 -1.38 19.35
C SER A 225 1.72 -0.62 19.86
N PRO A 226 2.77 -1.32 20.33
CA PRO A 226 4.06 -0.69 20.61
C PRO A 226 4.62 0.05 19.37
N PRO A 227 5.47 1.07 19.54
CA PRO A 227 6.06 1.78 18.39
C PRO A 227 7.15 0.98 17.66
N HIS A 228 7.71 -0.07 18.29
CA HIS A 228 8.76 -0.91 17.73
C HIS A 228 8.48 -2.39 18.01
N HIS A 229 9.16 -3.26 17.24
CA HIS A 229 9.15 -4.70 17.48
C HIS A 229 10.00 -5.03 18.71
N LYS A 230 9.46 -5.77 19.67
CA LYS A 230 10.21 -6.18 20.87
C LYS A 230 11.32 -7.21 20.62
N VAL A 231 11.29 -7.89 19.47
CA VAL A 231 12.18 -9.04 19.19
C VAL A 231 13.54 -8.61 18.62
N PHE A 232 13.66 -7.37 18.18
CA PHE A 232 14.91 -6.78 17.69
C PHE A 232 14.98 -5.29 18.02
N SER A 233 16.19 -4.77 18.16
CA SER A 233 16.45 -3.34 18.41
C SER A 233 17.50 -2.75 17.46
N ASP A 234 18.03 -3.56 16.55
CA ASP A 234 19.11 -3.18 15.64
C ASP A 234 18.99 -3.95 14.30
N PRO A 235 19.78 -3.58 13.28
CA PRO A 235 19.75 -4.23 11.98
C PRO A 235 20.05 -5.74 12.01
N VAL A 236 21.02 -6.19 12.80
CA VAL A 236 21.40 -7.62 12.85
C VAL A 236 20.26 -8.44 13.48
N GLY A 237 19.62 -7.92 14.51
CA GLY A 237 18.43 -8.50 15.12
C GLY A 237 17.27 -8.63 14.13
N LEU A 238 17.02 -7.60 13.30
CA LEU A 238 16.02 -7.67 12.22
C LEU A 238 16.34 -8.81 11.23
N LEU A 239 17.60 -8.92 10.80
CA LEU A 239 18.02 -9.97 9.85
C LEU A 239 17.92 -11.37 10.45
N ASN A 240 18.31 -11.55 11.72
CA ASN A 240 18.13 -12.81 12.43
C ASN A 240 16.65 -13.19 12.55
N PHE A 241 15.78 -12.20 12.80
CA PHE A 241 14.34 -12.44 12.85
C PHE A 241 13.79 -12.86 11.47
N ILE A 242 14.25 -12.23 10.38
CA ILE A 242 13.91 -12.65 9.00
C ILE A 242 14.29 -14.11 8.77
N GLN A 243 15.50 -14.51 9.19
CA GLN A 243 15.96 -15.89 9.06
C GLN A 243 15.09 -16.86 9.88
N GLN A 244 14.74 -16.51 11.12
CA GLN A 244 13.84 -17.30 11.96
C GLN A 244 12.45 -17.48 11.30
N LEU A 245 11.86 -16.41 10.77
CA LEU A 245 10.56 -16.49 10.08
C LEU A 245 10.63 -17.33 8.81
N ARG A 246 11.76 -17.31 8.09
CA ARG A 246 11.99 -18.14 6.90
C ARG A 246 11.98 -19.62 7.27
N GLU A 247 12.68 -20.00 8.33
CA GLU A 247 12.72 -21.37 8.83
C GLU A 247 11.33 -21.83 9.30
N LEU A 248 10.66 -21.03 10.13
CA LEU A 248 9.35 -21.34 10.69
C LEU A 248 8.24 -21.41 9.61
N SER A 249 8.33 -20.61 8.54
CA SER A 249 7.39 -20.66 7.41
C SER A 249 7.68 -21.81 6.43
N GLY A 250 8.78 -22.55 6.64
CA GLY A 250 9.24 -23.60 5.76
C GLY A 250 9.71 -23.08 4.39
N GLY A 251 10.39 -21.94 4.38
CA GLY A 251 11.11 -21.39 3.23
C GLY A 251 10.35 -20.42 2.33
N LYS A 252 9.27 -19.79 2.82
CA LYS A 252 8.51 -18.77 2.07
C LYS A 252 9.29 -17.45 2.00
N PRO A 253 9.04 -16.58 1.00
CA PRO A 253 9.63 -15.25 0.94
C PRO A 253 9.30 -14.43 2.18
N ILE A 254 10.33 -13.87 2.81
CA ILE A 254 10.23 -13.00 3.98
C ILE A 254 10.77 -11.62 3.61
N GLY A 255 9.96 -10.59 3.82
CA GLY A 255 10.37 -9.21 3.60
C GLY A 255 9.98 -8.32 4.76
N PHE A 256 10.33 -7.04 4.65
CA PHE A 256 9.89 -6.03 5.60
C PHE A 256 9.37 -4.78 4.89
N LYS A 257 8.48 -4.06 5.59
CA LYS A 257 7.88 -2.81 5.14
C LYS A 257 8.34 -1.66 6.02
N LEU A 258 8.73 -0.55 5.40
CA LEU A 258 9.12 0.67 6.09
C LEU A 258 8.78 1.96 5.31
N ALA A 259 8.52 3.02 6.06
CA ALA A 259 8.66 4.40 5.61
C ALA A 259 10.04 4.93 6.01
N ILE A 260 10.72 5.61 5.08
CA ILE A 260 12.05 6.15 5.33
C ILE A 260 11.96 7.40 6.21
N GLY A 261 12.59 7.33 7.39
CA GLY A 261 12.91 8.46 8.25
C GLY A 261 14.40 8.78 8.15
N SER A 262 15.20 8.20 9.07
CA SER A 262 16.66 8.30 9.01
C SER A 262 17.24 7.47 7.86
N LYS A 263 17.91 8.13 6.92
CA LYS A 263 18.66 7.44 5.85
C LYS A 263 19.74 6.51 6.43
N LYS A 264 20.36 6.93 7.53
CA LYS A 264 21.42 6.16 8.20
C LYS A 264 20.93 4.78 8.62
N GLU A 265 19.74 4.67 9.20
CA GLU A 265 19.21 3.39 9.68
C GLU A 265 19.00 2.38 8.54
N PHE A 266 18.59 2.85 7.35
CA PHE A 266 18.48 1.98 6.18
C PHE A 266 19.85 1.57 5.64
N THR A 267 20.82 2.49 5.64
CA THR A 267 22.21 2.18 5.31
C THR A 267 22.80 1.15 6.27
N ASP A 268 22.57 1.29 7.57
CA ASP A 268 23.03 0.34 8.60
C ASP A 268 22.42 -1.07 8.37
N ILE A 269 21.17 -1.15 7.88
CA ILE A 269 20.56 -2.42 7.44
C ILE A 269 21.28 -3.01 6.22
N CYS A 270 21.66 -2.19 5.24
CA CYS A 270 22.41 -2.65 4.08
C CYS A 270 23.81 -3.17 4.47
N GLU A 271 24.52 -2.46 5.34
CA GLU A 271 25.81 -2.90 5.87
C GLU A 271 25.71 -4.20 6.68
N ALA A 272 24.65 -4.34 7.47
CA ALA A 272 24.33 -5.59 8.17
C ALA A 272 24.05 -6.75 7.19
N MET A 273 23.34 -6.50 6.08
CA MET A 273 23.08 -7.51 5.04
C MET A 273 24.36 -7.99 4.36
N VAL A 274 25.29 -7.06 4.08
CA VAL A 274 26.60 -7.37 3.48
C VAL A 274 27.46 -8.18 4.45
N SER A 275 27.58 -7.72 5.69
CA SER A 275 28.45 -8.36 6.70
C SER A 275 27.95 -9.72 7.16
N THR A 276 26.64 -9.90 7.34
CA THR A 276 26.06 -11.17 7.81
C THR A 276 25.75 -12.15 6.69
N GLY A 277 25.58 -11.66 5.46
CA GLY A 277 25.06 -12.43 4.32
C GLY A 277 23.56 -12.76 4.41
N ILE A 278 22.88 -12.38 5.50
CA ILE A 278 21.45 -12.60 5.68
C ILE A 278 20.68 -11.46 5.00
N LYS A 279 19.77 -11.81 4.09
CA LYS A 279 18.98 -10.85 3.30
C LYS A 279 17.49 -11.14 3.40
N PRO A 280 16.61 -10.13 3.39
CA PRO A 280 15.20 -10.33 3.07
C PRO A 280 15.05 -10.74 1.61
N ASP A 281 13.90 -11.31 1.26
CA ASP A 281 13.52 -11.63 -0.11
C ASP A 281 12.89 -10.41 -0.81
N PHE A 282 12.28 -9.51 -0.03
CA PHE A 282 11.74 -8.25 -0.54
C PHE A 282 11.72 -7.13 0.51
N ILE A 283 11.65 -5.89 0.04
CA ILE A 283 11.48 -4.69 0.87
C ILE A 283 10.32 -3.86 0.30
N THR A 284 9.33 -3.56 1.14
CA THR A 284 8.22 -2.67 0.78
C THR A 284 8.50 -1.25 1.27
N VAL A 285 8.63 -0.31 0.34
CA VAL A 285 8.85 1.12 0.61
C VAL A 285 7.50 1.82 0.62
N ASP A 286 7.13 2.40 1.77
CA ASP A 286 5.89 3.14 1.97
C ASP A 286 6.20 4.64 2.05
N GLY A 287 5.72 5.44 1.09
CA GLY A 287 5.90 6.89 1.16
C GLY A 287 5.04 7.56 2.24
N ALA A 288 5.48 8.72 2.73
CA ALA A 288 4.80 9.54 3.75
C ALA A 288 3.32 9.80 3.45
N GLU A 289 2.93 9.79 2.18
CA GLU A 289 1.57 10.01 1.72
C GLU A 289 0.66 8.79 1.95
N GLY A 290 1.14 7.75 2.65
CA GLY A 290 0.43 6.53 2.98
C GLY A 290 -0.94 6.75 3.63
N GLY A 291 -1.83 5.77 3.52
CA GLY A 291 -3.16 5.83 4.13
C GLY A 291 -3.16 5.32 5.58
N THR A 292 -4.17 5.70 6.35
CA THR A 292 -4.42 5.14 7.68
C THR A 292 -5.90 5.14 8.01
N GLY A 293 -6.32 4.16 8.81
CA GLY A 293 -7.65 4.15 9.43
C GLY A 293 -7.75 5.09 10.63
N ALA A 294 -6.62 5.36 11.30
CA ALA A 294 -6.52 6.25 12.46
C ALA A 294 -5.05 6.63 12.72
N ALA A 295 -4.73 7.91 12.72
CA ALA A 295 -3.42 8.46 13.11
C ALA A 295 -3.57 9.89 13.65
N PRO A 296 -2.64 10.36 14.49
CA PRO A 296 -2.51 11.79 14.78
C PRO A 296 -2.17 12.58 13.52
N ILE A 297 -2.64 13.83 13.45
CA ILE A 297 -2.46 14.69 12.26
C ILE A 297 -0.99 15.06 12.03
N ASP A 298 -0.23 15.30 13.10
CA ASP A 298 1.19 15.68 12.99
C ASP A 298 2.02 14.58 12.33
N PHE A 299 1.71 13.32 12.67
CA PHE A 299 2.32 12.15 12.04
C PHE A 299 1.93 12.03 10.56
N SER A 300 0.67 12.31 10.22
CA SER A 300 0.19 12.17 8.84
C SER A 300 0.71 13.26 7.90
N ASN A 301 1.03 14.44 8.44
CA ASN A 301 1.42 15.60 7.64
C ASN A 301 2.93 15.81 7.56
N TYR A 302 3.69 15.44 8.60
CA TYR A 302 5.06 15.91 8.77
C TYR A 302 6.10 14.80 9.02
N VAL A 303 5.69 13.53 9.06
CA VAL A 303 6.61 12.42 9.39
C VAL A 303 6.72 11.43 8.23
N GLY A 304 7.95 11.24 7.77
CA GLY A 304 8.30 10.31 6.68
C GLY A 304 8.76 11.02 5.41
N MET A 305 9.44 10.28 4.55
CA MET A 305 9.89 10.74 3.24
C MET A 305 8.82 10.50 2.15
N PRO A 306 8.60 11.45 1.21
CA PRO A 306 7.74 11.23 0.04
C PRO A 306 8.13 9.98 -0.75
N TRP A 307 7.15 9.31 -1.35
CA TRP A 307 7.36 7.97 -1.93
C TRP A 307 8.42 7.93 -3.04
N GLU A 308 8.51 8.96 -3.88
CA GLU A 308 9.48 9.02 -4.98
C GLU A 308 10.90 9.10 -4.43
N ASP A 309 11.16 10.05 -3.54
CA ASP A 309 12.47 10.21 -2.89
C ASP A 309 12.86 8.97 -2.09
N ALA A 310 11.89 8.36 -1.38
CA ALA A 310 12.12 7.14 -0.60
C ALA A 310 12.48 5.96 -1.50
N LEU A 311 11.75 5.77 -2.62
CA LEU A 311 12.01 4.69 -3.56
C LEU A 311 13.35 4.88 -4.28
N ILE A 312 13.66 6.10 -4.72
CA ILE A 312 14.97 6.45 -5.31
C ILE A 312 16.09 6.14 -4.32
N PHE A 313 15.97 6.59 -3.07
CA PHE A 313 16.97 6.35 -2.04
C PHE A 313 17.16 4.86 -1.77
N VAL A 314 16.09 4.10 -1.54
CA VAL A 314 16.17 2.65 -1.25
C VAL A 314 16.78 1.89 -2.42
N THR A 315 16.32 2.15 -3.65
CA THR A 315 16.82 1.44 -4.84
C THR A 315 18.29 1.78 -5.14
N ASN A 316 18.69 3.04 -4.98
CA ASN A 316 20.09 3.45 -5.12
C ASN A 316 20.98 2.80 -4.05
N THR A 317 20.57 2.82 -2.79
CA THR A 317 21.34 2.22 -1.70
C THR A 317 21.49 0.72 -1.89
N LEU A 318 20.41 0.01 -2.23
CA LEU A 318 20.48 -1.43 -2.52
C LEU A 318 21.38 -1.74 -3.73
N ARG A 319 21.42 -0.90 -4.76
CA ARG A 319 22.34 -1.07 -5.89
C ARG A 319 23.78 -0.77 -5.49
N GLY A 320 24.02 0.31 -4.76
CA GLY A 320 25.34 0.71 -4.29
C GLY A 320 26.02 -0.36 -3.42
N TYR A 321 25.25 -1.10 -2.61
CA TYR A 321 25.76 -2.26 -1.85
C TYR A 321 25.68 -3.60 -2.59
N ASP A 322 25.33 -3.61 -3.88
CA ASP A 322 25.17 -4.83 -4.71
C ASP A 322 24.13 -5.83 -4.16
N LEU A 323 23.09 -5.33 -3.48
CA LEU A 323 22.01 -6.10 -2.86
C LEU A 323 20.74 -6.19 -3.74
N LYS A 324 20.51 -5.21 -4.62
CA LYS A 324 19.27 -5.11 -5.43
C LYS A 324 19.01 -6.33 -6.32
N LYS A 325 20.07 -7.06 -6.72
CA LYS A 325 19.96 -8.29 -7.52
C LYS A 325 19.22 -9.42 -6.78
N ASP A 326 19.39 -9.48 -5.46
CA ASP A 326 18.82 -10.52 -4.60
C ASP A 326 17.49 -10.11 -3.95
N ILE A 327 17.22 -8.81 -3.87
CA ILE A 327 16.09 -8.24 -3.12
C ILE A 327 15.10 -7.56 -4.08
N ARG A 328 13.85 -8.02 -4.05
CA ARG A 328 12.74 -7.35 -4.75
C ARG A 328 12.27 -6.13 -3.96
N VAL A 329 11.97 -5.04 -4.63
CA VAL A 329 11.47 -3.79 -4.05
C VAL A 329 10.02 -3.64 -4.43
N ILE A 330 9.17 -3.49 -3.42
CA ILE A 330 7.76 -3.20 -3.59
C ILE A 330 7.57 -1.73 -3.25
N THR A 331 6.93 -0.94 -4.12
CA THR A 331 6.47 0.39 -3.70
C THR A 331 5.01 0.35 -3.28
N ALA A 332 4.71 1.04 -2.19
CA ALA A 332 3.37 1.30 -1.71
C ALA A 332 3.25 2.80 -1.44
N THR A 333 2.03 3.32 -1.59
CA THR A 333 1.62 4.74 -1.46
C THR A 333 1.23 5.38 -2.79
N LYS A 334 0.00 5.91 -2.83
CA LYS A 334 -0.61 6.66 -3.95
C LYS A 334 -0.50 6.05 -5.37
N ILE A 335 -0.04 4.82 -5.54
CA ILE A 335 -0.10 4.11 -6.83
C ILE A 335 -1.57 3.82 -7.18
N ILE A 336 -2.09 4.51 -8.19
CA ILE A 336 -3.50 4.47 -8.59
C ILE A 336 -3.65 4.12 -10.07
N THR A 337 -2.80 4.69 -10.92
CA THR A 337 -2.91 4.61 -12.38
C THR A 337 -1.84 3.71 -12.98
N ALA A 338 -2.03 3.35 -14.26
CA ALA A 338 -1.02 2.67 -15.05
C ALA A 338 0.29 3.46 -15.16
N PHE A 339 0.20 4.80 -15.25
CA PHE A 339 1.38 5.66 -15.27
C PHE A 339 2.14 5.63 -13.94
N ASP A 340 1.45 5.57 -12.80
CA ASP A 340 2.10 5.43 -11.49
C ASP A 340 2.90 4.13 -11.41
N ILE A 341 2.32 3.03 -11.91
CA ILE A 341 3.01 1.73 -11.98
C ILE A 341 4.23 1.86 -12.89
N PHE A 342 4.06 2.37 -14.12
CA PHE A 342 5.16 2.56 -15.07
C PHE A 342 6.30 3.39 -14.46
N LYS A 343 5.99 4.54 -13.87
CA LYS A 343 6.95 5.40 -13.18
C LYS A 343 7.66 4.68 -12.04
N ALA A 344 6.92 3.96 -11.19
CA ALA A 344 7.51 3.21 -10.09
C ALA A 344 8.52 2.15 -10.56
N LEU A 345 8.20 1.41 -11.63
CA LEU A 345 9.13 0.44 -12.22
C LEU A 345 10.36 1.14 -12.81
N CYS A 346 10.19 2.26 -13.52
CA CYS A 346 11.32 3.06 -14.03
C CYS A 346 12.25 3.56 -12.91
N ILE A 347 11.71 3.92 -11.74
CA ILE A 347 12.52 4.34 -10.59
C ILE A 347 13.32 3.17 -10.01
N GLY A 348 12.77 1.96 -10.02
CA GLY A 348 13.43 0.73 -9.59
C GLY A 348 12.60 -0.20 -8.70
N ALA A 349 11.28 0.01 -8.58
CA ALA A 349 10.39 -0.98 -7.98
C ALA A 349 10.24 -2.20 -8.90
N ASP A 350 10.10 -3.39 -8.33
CA ASP A 350 9.78 -4.61 -9.08
C ASP A 350 8.26 -4.81 -9.18
N ILE A 351 7.51 -4.50 -8.13
CA ILE A 351 6.04 -4.54 -8.11
C ILE A 351 5.46 -3.38 -7.28
N CYS A 352 4.15 -3.15 -7.43
CA CYS A 352 3.42 -2.08 -6.76
C CYS A 352 2.25 -2.60 -5.92
N ASN A 353 1.97 -1.88 -4.83
CA ASN A 353 0.86 -2.13 -3.92
C ASN A 353 -0.06 -0.92 -3.80
N SER A 354 -1.37 -1.14 -3.86
CA SER A 354 -2.37 -0.08 -3.64
C SER A 354 -3.35 -0.44 -2.53
N ALA A 355 -3.44 0.42 -1.52
CA ALA A 355 -4.48 0.37 -0.48
C ALA A 355 -5.70 1.18 -0.90
N ARG A 356 -5.51 2.50 -1.07
CA ARG A 356 -6.62 3.45 -1.34
C ARG A 356 -7.29 3.20 -2.69
N GLY A 357 -6.53 2.88 -3.74
CA GLY A 357 -7.11 2.51 -5.04
C GLY A 357 -8.03 1.31 -4.92
N MET A 358 -7.58 0.25 -4.23
CA MET A 358 -8.38 -0.95 -3.97
C MET A 358 -9.61 -0.66 -3.09
N MET A 359 -9.48 0.20 -2.06
CA MET A 359 -10.61 0.63 -1.23
C MET A 359 -11.66 1.42 -2.03
N MET A 360 -11.24 2.31 -2.92
CA MET A 360 -12.14 3.09 -3.78
C MET A 360 -12.80 2.20 -4.83
N ALA A 361 -12.04 1.29 -5.44
CA ALA A 361 -12.57 0.28 -6.35
C ALA A 361 -13.67 -0.54 -5.66
N LEU A 362 -13.42 -0.94 -4.40
CA LEU A 362 -14.38 -1.65 -3.56
C LEU A 362 -15.64 -0.82 -3.22
N GLY A 363 -15.51 0.48 -2.98
CA GLY A 363 -16.65 1.38 -2.68
C GLY A 363 -16.39 2.48 -1.63
N CYS A 364 -15.14 2.76 -1.28
CA CYS A 364 -14.80 3.94 -0.51
C CYS A 364 -15.13 5.20 -1.33
N ILE A 365 -15.68 6.21 -0.66
CA ILE A 365 -16.04 7.51 -1.25
C ILE A 365 -15.21 8.67 -0.70
N GLN A 366 -14.11 8.36 0.00
CA GLN A 366 -13.28 9.36 0.70
C GLN A 366 -14.04 10.15 1.77
N ALA A 367 -14.97 9.52 2.51
CA ALA A 367 -15.73 10.21 3.56
C ALA A 367 -14.91 10.63 4.81
N LEU A 368 -13.62 10.22 4.90
CA LEU A 368 -12.69 10.53 5.99
C LEU A 368 -13.23 10.27 7.42
N LYS A 369 -14.12 9.28 7.56
CA LYS A 369 -14.77 8.87 8.83
C LYS A 369 -14.32 7.48 9.30
N CYS A 370 -13.12 7.04 8.87
CA CYS A 370 -12.65 5.65 8.98
C CYS A 370 -12.42 5.17 10.43
N ASP A 371 -11.98 6.07 11.29
CA ASP A 371 -11.71 5.88 12.72
C ASP A 371 -12.99 5.85 13.56
N THR A 372 -14.00 6.63 13.16
CA THR A 372 -15.25 6.86 13.92
C THR A 372 -16.20 5.65 14.01
N ASN A 373 -15.93 4.59 13.23
CA ASN A 373 -16.85 3.46 13.00
C ASN A 373 -18.14 3.84 12.23
N LYS A 374 -18.24 5.03 11.66
CA LYS A 374 -19.44 5.54 10.94
C LYS A 374 -19.25 5.62 9.41
N CYS A 375 -18.38 4.79 8.83
CA CYS A 375 -18.17 4.76 7.38
C CYS A 375 -19.49 4.49 6.63
N PRO A 376 -19.97 5.42 5.78
CA PRO A 376 -21.31 5.33 5.19
C PRO A 376 -21.46 4.21 4.15
N THR A 377 -20.35 3.73 3.58
CA THR A 377 -20.37 2.71 2.52
C THR A 377 -20.04 1.32 3.02
N GLY A 378 -19.94 1.11 4.34
CA GLY A 378 -19.68 -0.21 4.92
C GLY A 378 -18.24 -0.72 4.76
N VAL A 379 -17.30 0.11 4.26
CA VAL A 379 -15.90 -0.27 4.05
C VAL A 379 -15.11 -0.29 5.36
N ALA A 380 -15.03 0.84 6.06
CA ALA A 380 -14.19 1.03 7.26
C ALA A 380 -15.03 1.10 8.56
N THR A 381 -15.94 0.14 8.74
CA THR A 381 -16.86 0.08 9.90
C THR A 381 -17.14 -1.36 10.30
N ASN A 382 -17.34 -1.59 11.60
CA ASN A 382 -17.83 -2.84 12.17
C ASN A 382 -19.29 -2.71 12.65
N ASN A 383 -19.99 -1.62 12.30
CA ASN A 383 -21.42 -1.46 12.55
C ASN A 383 -22.23 -2.28 11.54
N PRO A 384 -23.03 -3.29 11.96
CA PRO A 384 -23.81 -4.14 11.06
C PRO A 384 -24.77 -3.37 10.14
N GLN A 385 -25.36 -2.27 10.61
CA GLN A 385 -26.29 -1.46 9.83
C GLN A 385 -25.62 -0.71 8.68
N LEU A 386 -24.33 -0.39 8.80
CA LEU A 386 -23.57 0.25 7.74
C LEU A 386 -22.87 -0.79 6.84
N MET A 387 -22.35 -1.86 7.43
CA MET A 387 -21.69 -2.95 6.69
C MET A 387 -22.59 -3.59 5.63
N ARG A 388 -23.92 -3.66 5.87
CA ARG A 388 -24.88 -4.21 4.89
C ARG A 388 -24.86 -3.49 3.54
N GLY A 389 -24.44 -2.21 3.50
CA GLY A 389 -24.34 -1.45 2.25
C GLY A 389 -23.22 -1.95 1.33
N LEU A 390 -22.25 -2.69 1.87
CA LEU A 390 -21.16 -3.27 1.11
C LEU A 390 -21.49 -4.72 0.70
N VAL A 391 -22.13 -4.87 -0.45
CA VAL A 391 -22.55 -6.17 -1.00
C VAL A 391 -21.37 -6.91 -1.62
N VAL A 392 -20.87 -7.94 -0.93
CA VAL A 392 -19.65 -8.69 -1.31
C VAL A 392 -19.70 -9.20 -2.75
N GLN A 393 -20.85 -9.74 -3.19
CA GLN A 393 -21.03 -10.35 -4.53
C GLN A 393 -20.81 -9.38 -5.69
N ASP A 394 -21.00 -8.09 -5.45
CA ASP A 394 -20.75 -7.03 -6.43
C ASP A 394 -19.35 -6.46 -6.28
N LYS A 395 -18.88 -6.32 -5.04
CA LYS A 395 -17.66 -5.59 -4.74
C LYS A 395 -16.38 -6.36 -5.08
N TRP A 396 -16.36 -7.69 -5.00
CA TRP A 396 -15.16 -8.45 -5.39
C TRP A 396 -14.85 -8.29 -6.88
N LYS A 397 -15.89 -8.23 -7.74
CA LYS A 397 -15.76 -8.02 -9.19
C LYS A 397 -15.11 -6.68 -9.47
N ARG A 398 -15.54 -5.64 -8.74
CA ARG A 398 -14.99 -4.28 -8.86
C ARG A 398 -13.50 -4.19 -8.53
N VAL A 399 -13.05 -4.90 -7.49
CA VAL A 399 -11.63 -4.98 -7.13
C VAL A 399 -10.83 -5.67 -8.24
N LYS A 400 -11.32 -6.82 -8.72
CA LYS A 400 -10.71 -7.57 -9.83
C LYS A 400 -10.61 -6.73 -11.12
N ASN A 401 -11.72 -6.09 -11.51
CA ASN A 401 -11.79 -5.27 -12.71
C ASN A 401 -10.85 -4.06 -12.65
N TYR A 402 -10.78 -3.36 -11.52
CA TYR A 402 -9.86 -2.23 -11.37
C TYR A 402 -8.40 -2.67 -11.54
N GLN A 403 -8.01 -3.76 -10.89
CA GLN A 403 -6.66 -4.31 -11.01
C GLN A 403 -6.34 -4.71 -12.45
N GLU A 404 -7.23 -5.47 -13.09
CA GLU A 404 -7.06 -5.98 -14.45
C GLU A 404 -6.99 -4.85 -15.49
N ARG A 405 -7.88 -3.85 -15.40
CA ARG A 405 -7.90 -2.73 -16.33
C ARG A 405 -6.69 -1.82 -16.16
N THR A 406 -6.27 -1.55 -14.92
CA THR A 406 -5.05 -0.77 -14.68
C THR A 406 -3.81 -1.50 -15.22
N LEU A 407 -3.74 -2.83 -15.13
CA LEU A 407 -2.65 -3.58 -15.75
C LEU A 407 -2.73 -3.64 -17.28
N LYS A 408 -3.92 -3.69 -17.85
CA LYS A 408 -4.10 -3.58 -19.30
C LYS A 408 -3.58 -2.23 -19.79
N ASP A 409 -3.98 -1.13 -19.16
CA ASP A 409 -3.48 0.20 -19.47
C ASP A 409 -1.94 0.27 -19.31
N PHE A 410 -1.39 -0.38 -18.28
CA PHE A 410 0.07 -0.49 -18.13
C PHE A 410 0.73 -1.21 -19.31
N THR A 411 0.16 -2.32 -19.81
CA THR A 411 0.72 -3.01 -20.99
C THR A 411 0.68 -2.15 -22.25
N GLU A 412 -0.31 -1.27 -22.39
CA GLU A 412 -0.39 -0.30 -23.48
C GLU A 412 0.70 0.78 -23.35
N LEU A 413 0.91 1.35 -22.17
CA LEU A 413 2.00 2.30 -21.91
C LEU A 413 3.39 1.65 -22.10
N PHE A 414 3.57 0.44 -21.60
CA PHE A 414 4.80 -0.33 -21.73
C PHE A 414 5.18 -0.57 -23.19
N ALA A 415 4.20 -0.95 -24.01
CA ALA A 415 4.37 -1.12 -25.46
C ALA A 415 4.59 0.22 -26.18
N ALA A 416 3.87 1.28 -25.79
CA ALA A 416 4.06 2.62 -26.33
C ALA A 416 5.46 3.19 -26.05
N ALA A 417 6.10 2.78 -24.95
CA ALA A 417 7.51 3.09 -24.66
C ALA A 417 8.51 2.30 -25.54
N GLY A 418 8.02 1.37 -26.39
CA GLY A 418 8.87 0.48 -27.18
C GLY A 418 9.48 -0.67 -26.37
N CYS A 419 9.00 -0.91 -25.14
CA CYS A 419 9.55 -1.95 -24.27
C CYS A 419 8.88 -3.31 -24.50
N THR A 420 9.68 -4.37 -24.38
CA THR A 420 9.26 -5.78 -24.51
C THR A 420 9.58 -6.58 -23.24
N ASP A 421 10.61 -6.17 -22.50
CA ASP A 421 11.05 -6.76 -21.24
C ASP A 421 11.10 -5.73 -20.11
N LEU A 422 10.73 -6.12 -18.89
CA LEU A 422 10.69 -5.21 -17.73
C LEU A 422 12.06 -4.63 -17.39
N ASN A 423 13.15 -5.35 -17.68
CA ASN A 423 14.52 -4.88 -17.41
C ASN A 423 14.94 -3.69 -18.29
N GLN A 424 14.17 -3.36 -19.33
CA GLN A 424 14.39 -2.18 -20.16
C GLN A 424 13.90 -0.91 -19.46
N LEU A 425 12.92 -1.00 -18.56
CA LEU A 425 12.41 0.15 -17.83
C LEU A 425 13.49 0.70 -16.90
N ASN A 426 13.75 1.99 -17.05
CA ASN A 426 14.72 2.73 -16.26
C ASN A 426 14.33 4.21 -16.21
N ARG A 427 15.08 5.01 -15.45
CA ARG A 427 14.76 6.42 -15.16
C ARG A 427 14.83 7.33 -16.38
N SER A 428 15.47 6.94 -17.47
CA SER A 428 15.49 7.76 -18.69
C SER A 428 14.10 7.91 -19.32
N TYR A 429 13.16 7.01 -19.02
CA TYR A 429 11.81 7.02 -19.58
C TYR A 429 10.88 8.06 -18.95
N ILE A 430 11.25 8.69 -17.84
CA ILE A 430 10.40 9.69 -17.18
C ILE A 430 11.09 11.03 -17.26
N TYR A 431 10.39 12.04 -17.76
CA TYR A 431 10.84 13.41 -17.78
C TYR A 431 10.05 14.25 -16.80
N LYS A 432 10.72 15.27 -16.26
CA LYS A 432 10.16 16.22 -15.31
C LYS A 432 10.54 17.64 -15.68
N LYS A 433 9.59 18.56 -15.54
CA LYS A 433 9.86 19.99 -15.58
C LYS A 433 10.39 20.48 -14.23
N LEU A 434 11.60 21.03 -14.22
CA LEU A 434 12.27 21.58 -13.04
C LEU A 434 12.91 22.92 -13.36
N ASN A 435 12.52 23.98 -12.66
CA ASN A 435 13.05 25.34 -12.83
C ASN A 435 13.03 25.81 -14.31
N ASN A 436 11.92 25.55 -15.01
CA ASN A 436 11.76 25.77 -16.46
C ASN A 436 12.69 24.95 -17.39
N GLU A 437 13.46 24.01 -16.86
CA GLU A 437 14.21 23.03 -17.65
C GLU A 437 13.47 21.68 -17.68
N ILE A 438 13.74 20.91 -18.72
CA ILE A 438 13.24 19.54 -18.87
C ILE A 438 14.41 18.60 -18.64
N ARG A 439 14.29 17.70 -17.67
CA ARG A 439 15.31 16.70 -17.37
C ARG A 439 14.66 15.33 -17.18
N SER A 440 15.35 14.29 -17.61
CA SER A 440 14.98 12.92 -17.32
C SER A 440 15.20 12.61 -15.83
N TYR A 441 14.50 11.61 -15.30
CA TYR A 441 14.72 11.15 -13.93
C TYR A 441 16.14 10.61 -13.73
N GLU A 442 16.80 10.10 -14.77
CA GLU A 442 18.19 9.63 -14.67
C GLU A 442 19.16 10.80 -14.48
N GLU A 443 18.92 11.95 -15.12
CA GLU A 443 19.72 13.16 -14.92
C GLU A 443 19.49 13.80 -13.55
N ILE A 444 18.26 13.76 -13.05
CA ILE A 444 17.89 14.32 -11.75
C ILE A 444 18.37 13.40 -10.62
N TYR A 445 18.23 12.09 -10.81
CA TYR A 445 18.51 11.05 -9.83
C TYR A 445 19.34 9.93 -10.46
N PRO A 446 20.66 10.13 -10.65
CA PRO A 446 21.52 9.15 -11.30
C PRO A 446 21.47 7.79 -10.61
N THR A 447 21.45 6.73 -11.41
CA THR A 447 21.48 5.36 -10.95
C THR A 447 22.94 4.98 -10.63
N PRO A 448 23.28 4.61 -9.37
CA PRO A 448 24.65 4.25 -9.03
C PRO A 448 25.03 2.91 -9.67
N ALA A 449 26.33 2.76 -9.94
CA ALA A 449 26.91 1.49 -10.34
C ALA A 449 26.71 0.44 -9.24
N ALA A 450 26.48 -0.81 -9.63
CA ALA A 450 26.34 -1.90 -8.67
C ALA A 450 27.63 -2.05 -7.85
N GLY A 451 27.52 -2.09 -6.52
CA GLY A 451 28.67 -2.24 -5.63
C GLY A 451 29.49 -0.96 -5.40
N SER A 452 29.04 0.22 -5.87
CA SER A 452 29.81 1.46 -5.70
C SER A 452 30.00 1.94 -4.26
N TYR A 453 29.32 1.33 -3.28
CA TYR A 453 29.43 1.67 -1.85
C TYR A 453 30.22 0.61 -1.04
N LEU A 454 30.76 -0.43 -1.71
CA LEU A 454 31.53 -1.51 -1.10
C LEU A 454 33.03 -1.23 -1.07
#